data_AF-A0A521QV31-F1
#
_entry.id   AF-A0A521QV31-F1
#
_cell.length_a   1.000
_cell.length_b   1.000
_cell.length_c   1.000
_cell.angle_alpha   90.00
_cell.angle_beta   90.00
_cell.angle_gamma   90.00
#
_symmetry.space_group_name_H-M   'P 1'
#
loop_
_entity.id
_entity.type
_entity.pdbx_description
1 polymer ?
#
loop_
_entity_poly.entity_id
_entity_poly.type
_entity_poly.pdbx_seq_one_letter_code
_entity_poly.pdbx_strand_id
1 'polypeptide(L)'
;MSRKLPLLLAILFASFLAPSAAMADDASYCAELSSLYRRYLGNQGNGQIFPDVTAGVAMDECAKGNYAAGIPVLEKKLTDGRFTLPKRT
;
A
#
# COMPACT_ATOMS: atom_id res chain seq x y z
N MET A 1 -17.58 25.08 49.69
CA MET A 1 -18.41 23.93 49.27
C MET A 1 -19.35 24.40 48.18
N SER A 2 -19.03 24.11 46.92
CA SER A 2 -19.94 24.10 45.75
C SER A 2 -19.19 23.44 44.59
N ARG A 3 -19.02 22.12 44.70
CA ARG A 3 -18.76 21.23 43.58
C ARG A 3 -20.00 21.28 42.70
N LYS A 4 -19.91 21.73 41.44
CA LYS A 4 -20.63 21.23 40.25
C LYS A 4 -20.26 22.15 39.07
N LEU A 5 -19.24 21.78 38.28
CA LEU A 5 -19.33 21.78 36.81
C LEU A 5 -18.09 21.14 36.13
N PRO A 6 -17.67 19.89 36.45
CA PRO A 6 -16.75 19.18 35.58
C PRO A 6 -17.57 18.39 34.55
N LEU A 7 -18.32 19.06 33.67
CA LEU A 7 -19.15 18.36 32.68
C LEU A 7 -19.26 19.10 31.33
N LEU A 8 -18.27 19.92 30.99
CA LEU A 8 -18.21 20.57 29.68
C LEU A 8 -16.90 20.28 28.91
N LEU A 9 -16.02 19.43 29.46
CA LEU A 9 -14.69 19.18 28.87
C LEU A 9 -14.50 17.76 28.31
N ALA A 10 -15.58 17.00 28.11
CA ALA A 10 -15.54 15.59 27.69
C ALA A 10 -15.99 15.35 26.23
N ILE A 11 -15.91 16.35 25.35
CA ILE A 11 -16.25 16.22 23.91
C ILE A 11 -15.01 16.40 23.02
N LEU A 12 -13.81 16.42 23.61
CA LEU A 12 -12.56 16.54 22.86
C LEU A 12 -12.02 15.14 22.55
N PHE A 13 -11.92 14.82 21.26
CA PHE A 13 -11.17 13.69 20.67
C PHE A 13 -11.80 12.29 20.65
N ALA A 14 -12.99 12.16 20.04
CA ALA A 14 -13.40 10.88 19.44
C ALA A 14 -13.68 11.04 17.94
N SER A 15 -12.75 11.69 17.22
CA SER A 15 -12.71 11.57 15.76
C SER A 15 -12.16 10.18 15.44
N PHE A 16 -13.07 9.23 15.29
CA PHE A 16 -12.78 7.90 14.73
C PHE A 16 -12.07 8.10 13.39
N LEU A 17 -10.77 7.79 13.34
CA LEU A 17 -10.01 7.74 12.11
C LEU A 17 -10.41 6.44 11.40
N ALA A 18 -11.57 6.45 10.75
CA ALA A 18 -11.98 5.34 9.90
C ALA A 18 -10.97 5.27 8.73
N PRO A 19 -10.34 4.10 8.48
CA PRO A 19 -9.56 3.93 7.27
C PRO A 19 -10.48 4.23 6.08
N SER A 20 -10.09 5.20 5.25
CA SER A 20 -10.89 5.59 4.10
C SER A 20 -10.96 4.43 3.12
N ALA A 21 -12.08 4.29 2.41
CA ALA A 21 -12.27 3.25 1.40
C ALA A 21 -11.14 3.24 0.34
N ALA A 22 -10.56 4.41 0.07
CA ALA A 22 -9.38 4.56 -0.79
C ALA A 22 -8.14 3.79 -0.27
N MET A 23 -7.90 3.78 1.03
CA MET A 23 -6.77 3.02 1.61
C MET A 23 -6.97 1.51 1.48
N ALA A 24 -8.23 1.04 1.53
CA ALA A 24 -8.55 -0.37 1.33
C ALA A 24 -8.35 -0.80 -0.14
N ASP A 25 -8.76 0.03 -1.10
CA ASP A 25 -8.48 -0.20 -2.54
C ASP A 25 -6.98 -0.18 -2.83
N ASP A 26 -6.26 0.82 -2.32
CA ASP A 26 -4.81 0.91 -2.47
C ASP A 26 -4.10 -0.33 -1.92
N ALA A 27 -4.58 -0.87 -0.80
CA ALA A 27 -4.04 -2.09 -0.20
C ALA A 27 -4.23 -3.32 -1.10
N SER A 28 -5.45 -3.56 -1.58
CA SER A 28 -5.75 -4.69 -2.47
C SER A 28 -5.01 -4.55 -3.80
N TYR A 29 -5.03 -3.36 -4.37
CA TYR A 29 -4.36 -3.07 -5.64
C TYR A 29 -2.85 -3.27 -5.53
N CYS A 30 -2.21 -2.77 -4.48
CA CYS A 30 -0.77 -2.98 -4.34
C CYS A 30 -0.41 -4.44 -4.08
N ALA A 31 -1.23 -5.19 -3.35
CA ALA A 31 -1.03 -6.62 -3.15
C ALA A 31 -1.10 -7.38 -4.49
N GLU A 32 -2.03 -7.02 -5.36
CA GLU A 32 -2.19 -7.60 -6.69
C GLU A 32 -1.00 -7.30 -7.61
N LEU A 33 -0.58 -6.03 -7.69
CA LEU A 33 0.62 -5.62 -8.43
C LEU A 33 1.87 -6.37 -7.95
N SER A 34 2.03 -6.49 -6.63
CA SER A 34 3.17 -7.20 -6.02
C SER A 34 3.17 -8.69 -6.37
N SER A 35 1.98 -9.32 -6.37
CA SER A 35 1.81 -10.72 -6.78
C SER A 35 2.17 -10.93 -8.25
N LEU A 36 1.68 -10.06 -9.12
CA LEU A 36 1.95 -10.10 -10.55
C LEU A 36 3.46 -9.95 -10.83
N TYR A 37 4.10 -8.98 -10.18
CA TYR A 37 5.54 -8.76 -10.30
C TYR A 37 6.32 -10.01 -9.88
N ARG A 38 6.06 -10.58 -8.69
CA ARG A 38 6.78 -11.78 -8.22
C ARG A 38 6.62 -12.96 -9.17
N ARG A 39 5.42 -13.15 -9.73
CA ARG A 39 5.11 -14.26 -10.61
C ARG A 39 5.86 -14.19 -11.94
N TYR A 40 6.00 -13.00 -12.51
CA TYR A 40 6.47 -12.86 -13.89
C TYR A 40 7.80 -12.12 -14.05
N LEU A 41 8.12 -11.19 -13.16
CA LEU A 41 9.32 -10.36 -13.23
C LEU A 41 10.34 -10.70 -12.14
N GLY A 42 9.92 -11.31 -11.03
CA GLY A 42 10.78 -11.63 -9.89
C GLY A 42 11.84 -12.72 -10.12
N ASN A 43 11.78 -13.45 -11.24
CA ASN A 43 12.67 -14.57 -11.53
C ASN A 43 13.21 -14.57 -12.97
N GLN A 44 13.44 -13.38 -13.53
CA GLN A 44 13.86 -13.20 -14.92
C GLN A 44 15.34 -13.52 -15.11
N GLY A 45 15.67 -14.80 -15.32
CA GLY A 45 16.95 -15.23 -15.90
C GLY A 45 17.43 -16.60 -15.43
N ASN A 46 17.63 -17.52 -16.37
CA ASN A 46 18.58 -18.66 -16.46
C ASN A 46 19.20 -19.27 -15.16
N GLY A 47 18.48 -19.28 -14.03
CA GLY A 47 19.05 -19.59 -12.71
C GLY A 47 19.84 -18.44 -12.06
N GLN A 48 19.90 -17.25 -12.67
CA GLN A 48 20.50 -16.05 -12.09
C GLN A 48 19.40 -15.10 -11.60
N ILE A 49 19.21 -15.05 -10.29
CA ILE A 49 18.36 -14.05 -9.64
C ILE A 49 19.13 -12.74 -9.64
N PHE A 50 18.80 -11.82 -10.54
CA PHE A 50 19.17 -10.42 -10.36
C PHE A 50 18.13 -9.78 -9.44
N PRO A 51 18.49 -9.36 -8.22
CA PRO A 51 17.53 -8.77 -7.32
C PRO A 51 17.14 -7.39 -7.86
N ASP A 52 15.90 -7.25 -8.31
CA ASP A 52 15.29 -5.94 -8.54
C ASP A 52 14.97 -5.31 -7.17
N VAL A 53 15.98 -4.66 -6.59
CA VAL A 53 15.90 -4.03 -5.27
C VAL A 53 14.77 -3.00 -5.23
N THR A 54 14.57 -2.25 -6.32
CA THR A 54 13.52 -1.23 -6.40
C THR A 54 12.13 -1.86 -6.32
N ALA A 55 11.92 -3.03 -6.92
CA ALA A 55 10.65 -3.76 -6.79
C ALA A 55 10.47 -4.29 -5.37
N GLY A 56 11.54 -4.81 -4.77
CA GLY A 56 11.53 -5.26 -3.38
C GLY A 56 11.15 -4.15 -2.39
N VAL A 57 11.76 -2.97 -2.53
CA VAL A 57 11.43 -1.80 -1.71
C VAL A 57 9.97 -1.38 -1.91
N ALA A 58 9.48 -1.33 -3.16
CA ALA A 58 8.08 -0.98 -3.42
C ALA A 58 7.08 -1.96 -2.78
N MET A 59 7.38 -3.26 -2.78
CA MET A 59 6.57 -4.26 -2.09
C MET A 59 6.59 -4.08 -0.57
N ASP A 60 7.75 -3.73 0.00
CA ASP A 60 7.91 -3.45 1.43
C ASP A 60 7.14 -2.18 1.86
N GLU A 61 7.18 -1.11 1.04
CA GLU A 61 6.35 0.08 1.26
C GLU A 61 4.85 -0.26 1.27
N CYS A 62 4.41 -1.16 0.39
CA CYS A 62 3.03 -1.64 0.42
C CYS A 62 2.71 -2.49 1.64
N ALA A 63 3.64 -3.33 2.11
CA ALA A 63 3.45 -4.06 3.36
C ALA A 63 3.33 -3.14 4.58
N LYS A 64 3.99 -1.98 4.54
CA LYS A 64 3.95 -0.94 5.58
C LYS A 64 2.73 0.00 5.47
N GLY A 65 1.92 -0.14 4.43
CA GLY A 65 0.77 0.73 4.16
C GLY A 65 1.11 2.05 3.45
N ASN A 66 2.35 2.22 3.01
CA ASN A 66 2.77 3.37 2.21
C ASN A 66 2.51 3.13 0.71
N TYR A 67 1.24 2.95 0.37
CA TYR A 67 0.83 2.58 -0.98
C TYR A 67 1.17 3.65 -2.03
N ALA A 68 1.15 4.93 -1.64
CA ALA A 68 1.52 6.03 -2.51
C ALA A 68 2.98 5.96 -3.00
N ALA A 69 3.88 5.34 -2.21
CA ALA A 69 5.27 5.11 -2.61
C ALA A 69 5.45 3.82 -3.42
N GLY A 70 4.73 2.75 -3.06
CA GLY A 70 4.91 1.43 -3.68
C GLY A 70 4.19 1.24 -5.02
N ILE A 71 2.93 1.66 -5.12
CA ILE A 71 2.08 1.46 -6.31
C ILE A 71 2.72 2.01 -7.60
N PRO A 72 3.15 3.29 -7.70
CA PRO A 72 3.64 3.84 -8.96
C PRO A 72 4.91 3.13 -9.46
N VAL A 73 5.72 2.62 -8.54
CA VAL A 73 6.93 1.85 -8.89
C VAL A 73 6.56 0.49 -9.49
N LEU A 74 5.61 -0.22 -8.88
CA LEU A 74 5.17 -1.53 -9.39
C LEU A 74 4.43 -1.41 -10.73
N GLU A 75 3.54 -0.42 -10.87
CA GLU A 75 2.85 -0.13 -12.13
C GLU A 75 3.85 0.14 -13.26
N LYS A 76 4.84 0.98 -13.00
CA LYS A 76 5.90 1.28 -13.98
C LYS A 76 6.66 0.03 -14.37
N LYS A 77 7.10 -0.79 -13.41
CA LYS A 77 7.86 -2.01 -13.71
C LYS A 77 7.07 -3.02 -14.53
N LEU A 78 5.80 -3.22 -14.18
CA LEU A 78 4.90 -4.11 -14.92
C LEU A 78 4.63 -3.59 -16.32
N THR A 79 4.46 -2.26 -16.48
CA THR A 79 4.26 -1.62 -17.78
C THR A 79 5.52 -1.68 -18.66
N ASP A 80 6.69 -1.43 -18.08
CA ASP A 80 7.99 -1.57 -18.76
C ASP A 80 8.22 -3.02 -19.22
N GLY A 81 7.76 -3.98 -18.40
CA GLY A 81 7.69 -5.42 -18.73
C GLY A 81 6.55 -5.82 -19.67
N ARG A 82 5.77 -4.86 -20.18
CA ARG A 82 4.64 -5.05 -21.12
C ARG A 82 3.45 -5.86 -20.57
N PHE A 83 3.26 -5.87 -19.24
CA PHE A 83 2.09 -6.47 -18.61
C PHE A 83 0.90 -5.49 -18.60
N THR A 84 -0.30 -6.03 -18.79
CA THR A 84 -1.54 -5.31 -18.52
C THR A 84 -1.74 -5.20 -17.02
N LEU A 85 -1.98 -3.99 -16.52
CA LEU A 85 -2.21 -3.75 -15.10
C LEU A 85 -3.63 -4.16 -14.68
N PRO A 86 -3.81 -4.63 -13.44
CA PRO A 86 -5.14 -4.82 -12.86
C PRO A 86 -5.91 -3.50 -12.79
N LYS A 87 -7.23 -3.57 -12.64
CA LYS A 87 -8.04 -2.37 -12.43
C LYS A 87 -8.03 -2.00 -10.95
N ARG A 88 -7.89 -0.70 -10.65
CA ARG A 88 -8.27 -0.16 -9.34
C ARG A 88 -9.79 -0.29 -9.16
N THR A 89 -10.22 -0.64 -7.96
CA THR A 89 -11.60 -0.99 -7.63
C THR A 89 -12.28 0.02 -6.72
#